data_AF-W7YP53-F1
#
_entry.id   AF-W7YP53-F1
#
_cell.length_a   1.000
_cell.length_b   1.000
_cell.length_c   1.000
_cell.angle_alpha   90.00
_cell.angle_beta   90.00
_cell.angle_gamma   90.00
#
_symmetry.space_group_name_H-M   'P 1'
#
loop_
_entity.id
_entity.type
_entity.pdbx_description
1 polymer ?
#
loop_
_entity_poly.entity_id
_entity_poly.type
_entity_poly.pdbx_seq_one_letter_code
_entity_poly.pdbx_strand_id
1 'polypeptide(L)'
;MIIVLNKGLPVRVALKDFHDGIRYSPSICHPFGYPNIEYPPANHQRINRNSFVEKEDLTEVKDFLLDALLFINLTELAFVMEKYYGLSEKQWWSMVVEVIVNYQERFPELKERYELFDVFAPEIVVEQLTRRRIYEESGDCVHKVPNPLYAFRPVSQN
;
A
#
# COMPACT_ATOMS: atom_id res chain seq x y z
N MET A 1 -0.87 -11.48 -5.66
CA MET A 1 0.32 -11.12 -6.47
C MET A 1 1.06 -12.38 -6.89
N ILE A 2 1.55 -12.46 -8.13
CA ILE A 2 2.36 -13.58 -8.64
C ILE A 2 3.64 -13.01 -9.23
N ILE A 3 4.81 -13.51 -8.80
CA ILE A 3 6.10 -13.12 -9.37
C ILE A 3 6.44 -14.09 -10.50
N VAL A 4 6.65 -13.55 -11.70
CA VAL A 4 7.08 -14.33 -12.86
C VAL A 4 8.59 -14.35 -12.90
N LEU A 5 9.16 -15.55 -12.95
CA LEU A 5 10.60 -15.77 -12.97
C LEU A 5 11.08 -16.25 -14.34
N ASN A 6 12.29 -15.85 -14.72
CA ASN A 6 13.05 -16.44 -15.82
C ASN A 6 14.38 -16.95 -15.26
N LYS A 7 14.60 -18.27 -15.28
CA LYS A 7 15.80 -18.92 -14.70
C LYS A 7 16.10 -18.46 -13.26
N GLY A 8 15.06 -18.32 -12.44
CA GLY A 8 15.17 -17.90 -11.03
C GLY A 8 15.25 -16.38 -10.80
N LEU A 9 15.34 -15.56 -11.85
CA LEU A 9 15.37 -14.10 -11.72
C LEU A 9 13.97 -13.50 -11.93
N PRO A 10 13.53 -12.54 -11.09
CA PRO A 10 12.24 -11.87 -11.25
C PRO A 10 12.24 -11.00 -12.51
N VAL A 11 11.19 -11.15 -13.34
CA VAL A 11 11.08 -10.39 -14.60
C VAL A 11 9.81 -9.55 -14.71
N ARG A 12 8.71 -9.96 -14.05
CA ARG A 12 7.46 -9.18 -14.00
C ARG A 12 6.56 -9.66 -12.87
N VAL A 13 5.56 -8.86 -12.55
CA VAL A 13 4.47 -9.21 -11.64
C VAL A 13 3.18 -9.43 -12.41
N ALA A 14 2.36 -10.39 -11.98
CA ALA A 14 0.98 -10.54 -12.39
C ALA A 14 0.04 -10.30 -11.20
N LEU A 15 -1.03 -9.54 -11.44
CA LEU A 15 -2.02 -9.14 -10.44
C LEU A 15 -3.37 -9.80 -10.75
N LYS A 16 -4.12 -10.12 -9.70
CA LYS A 16 -5.43 -10.79 -9.75
C LYS A 16 -6.27 -10.35 -8.54
N ASP A 17 -7.52 -10.80 -8.47
CA ASP A 17 -8.48 -10.54 -7.38
C ASP A 17 -8.90 -9.06 -7.24
N PHE A 18 -9.17 -8.41 -8.38
CA PHE A 18 -9.53 -7.00 -8.44
C PHE A 18 -10.91 -6.64 -7.86
N HIS A 19 -11.85 -7.60 -7.83
CA HIS A 19 -13.28 -7.36 -7.59
C HIS A 19 -13.61 -6.74 -6.22
N ASP A 20 -12.78 -6.97 -5.19
CA ASP A 20 -12.95 -6.38 -3.83
C ASP A 20 -11.67 -5.68 -3.32
N GLY A 21 -10.55 -5.83 -4.02
CA GLY A 21 -9.21 -5.42 -3.57
C GLY A 21 -8.69 -4.10 -4.14
N ILE A 22 -9.48 -3.39 -4.94
CA ILE A 22 -9.09 -2.09 -5.51
C ILE A 22 -9.55 -0.96 -4.61
N ARG A 23 -8.72 0.09 -4.48
CA ARG A 23 -9.12 1.39 -3.94
C ARG A 23 -8.77 2.48 -4.96
N TYR A 24 -9.69 3.41 -5.20
CA TYR A 24 -9.46 4.60 -6.02
C TYR A 24 -10.24 5.80 -5.47
N SER A 25 -9.89 7.01 -5.90
CA SER A 25 -10.61 8.22 -5.51
C SER A 25 -11.17 8.96 -6.73
N PRO A 26 -12.50 9.13 -6.84
CA PRO A 26 -13.13 9.92 -7.89
C PRO A 26 -12.71 11.39 -7.90
N SER A 27 -12.19 11.92 -6.79
CA SER A 27 -11.71 13.31 -6.66
C SER A 27 -10.50 13.61 -7.56
N ILE A 28 -9.79 12.57 -7.95
CA ILE A 28 -8.67 12.65 -8.88
C ILE A 28 -9.21 12.46 -10.29
N CYS A 29 -8.87 13.30 -11.26
CA CYS A 29 -9.29 13.02 -12.63
C CYS A 29 -8.46 11.87 -13.23
N HIS A 30 -9.12 10.94 -13.91
CA HIS A 30 -8.48 9.86 -14.67
C HIS A 30 -8.83 9.99 -16.16
N PRO A 31 -7.87 9.86 -17.10
CA PRO A 31 -8.11 10.09 -18.54
C PRO A 31 -9.21 9.22 -19.16
N PHE A 32 -9.44 8.03 -18.59
CA PHE A 32 -10.46 7.09 -19.05
C PHE A 32 -11.79 7.20 -18.29
N GLY A 33 -11.92 8.19 -17.39
CA GLY A 33 -13.06 8.32 -16.49
C GLY A 33 -13.13 7.21 -15.45
N TYR A 34 -14.29 7.10 -14.81
CA TYR A 34 -14.59 6.11 -13.77
C TYR A 34 -15.71 5.17 -14.24
N PRO A 35 -15.62 3.87 -13.92
CA PRO A 35 -16.69 2.94 -14.24
C PRO A 35 -17.94 3.27 -13.40
N ASN A 36 -19.12 3.03 -13.96
CA ASN A 36 -20.35 3.02 -13.16
C ASN A 36 -20.39 1.71 -12.37
N ILE A 37 -20.11 1.76 -11.06
CA ILE A 37 -20.04 0.58 -10.20
C ILE A 37 -21.41 0.29 -9.60
N GLU A 38 -21.92 -0.91 -9.88
CA GLU A 38 -23.06 -1.46 -9.16
C GLU A 38 -22.57 -2.09 -7.85
N TYR A 39 -22.77 -1.38 -6.75
CA TYR A 39 -22.39 -1.89 -5.44
C TYR A 39 -23.36 -2.98 -4.96
N PRO A 40 -22.87 -3.96 -4.17
CA PRO A 40 -23.72 -4.91 -3.49
C PRO A 40 -24.78 -4.22 -2.61
N PRO A 41 -25.90 -4.89 -2.28
CA PRO A 41 -26.91 -4.32 -1.39
C PRO A 41 -26.31 -3.91 -0.03
N ALA A 42 -26.90 -2.91 0.63
CA ALA A 42 -26.36 -2.31 1.86
C ALA A 42 -26.08 -3.30 3.01
N ASN A 43 -26.72 -4.47 3.02
CA ASN A 43 -26.47 -5.52 4.00
C ASN A 43 -25.16 -6.29 3.77
N HIS A 44 -24.54 -6.20 2.59
CA HIS A 44 -23.30 -6.90 2.24
C HIS A 44 -22.11 -6.45 3.10
N GLN A 45 -22.08 -5.18 3.51
CA GLN A 45 -21.07 -4.66 4.44
C GLN A 45 -21.08 -5.36 5.81
N ARG A 46 -22.18 -6.03 6.18
CA ARG A 46 -22.20 -6.86 7.41
C ARG A 46 -21.32 -8.09 7.27
N ILE A 47 -21.17 -8.62 6.06
CA ILE A 47 -20.38 -9.82 5.75
C ILE A 47 -18.94 -9.41 5.43
N ASN A 48 -18.78 -8.40 4.56
CA ASN A 48 -17.48 -7.83 4.22
C ASN A 48 -17.52 -6.31 4.42
N ARG A 49 -17.09 -5.86 5.59
CA ARG A 49 -17.02 -4.42 5.92
C ARG A 49 -16.15 -3.66 4.91
N ASN A 50 -15.22 -4.31 4.23
CA ASN A 50 -14.29 -3.72 3.25
C ASN A 50 -14.80 -3.80 1.79
N SER A 51 -16.08 -4.13 1.56
CA SER A 51 -16.66 -4.21 0.21
C SER A 51 -17.11 -2.84 -0.29
N PHE A 52 -16.12 -1.97 -0.52
CA PHE A 52 -16.26 -0.68 -1.17
C PHE A 52 -14.90 -0.27 -1.74
N VAL A 53 -14.90 0.32 -2.94
CA VAL A 53 -13.67 0.59 -3.71
C VAL A 53 -13.36 2.08 -3.83
N GLU A 54 -14.35 2.95 -3.71
CA GLU A 54 -14.16 4.40 -3.74
C GLU A 54 -13.74 4.96 -2.37
N LYS A 55 -12.84 5.94 -2.41
CA LYS A 55 -12.33 6.65 -1.24
C LYS A 55 -12.35 8.15 -1.47
N GLU A 56 -12.93 8.89 -0.53
CA GLU A 56 -12.91 10.36 -0.54
C GLU A 56 -11.55 10.88 -0.07
N ASP A 57 -11.03 10.35 1.06
CA ASP A 57 -9.71 10.69 1.55
C ASP A 57 -8.62 9.93 0.77
N LEU A 58 -7.74 10.70 0.14
CA LEU A 58 -6.61 10.19 -0.63
C LEU A 58 -5.58 9.47 0.25
N THR A 59 -5.50 9.85 1.53
CA THR A 59 -4.65 9.19 2.51
C THR A 59 -5.03 7.72 2.64
N GLU A 60 -6.33 7.37 2.57
CA GLU A 60 -6.79 5.99 2.66
C GLU A 60 -6.35 5.15 1.46
N VAL A 61 -6.24 5.73 0.26
CA VAL A 61 -5.73 5.01 -0.93
C VAL A 61 -4.25 4.67 -0.74
N LYS A 62 -3.47 5.64 -0.28
CA LYS A 62 -2.05 5.48 0.01
C LYS A 62 -1.83 4.50 1.17
N ASP A 63 -2.48 4.70 2.30
CA ASP A 63 -2.33 3.84 3.49
C ASP A 63 -2.80 2.42 3.21
N PHE A 64 -3.85 2.20 2.41
CA PHE A 64 -4.23 0.85 1.97
C PHE A 64 -3.11 0.14 1.21
N LEU A 65 -2.41 0.85 0.32
CA LEU A 65 -1.25 0.29 -0.39
C LEU A 65 -0.11 -0.01 0.60
N LEU A 66 0.23 0.91 1.50
CA LEU A 66 1.35 0.74 2.43
C LEU A 66 1.06 -0.35 3.46
N ASP A 67 -0.17 -0.45 3.97
CA ASP A 67 -0.60 -1.53 4.87
C ASP A 67 -0.51 -2.89 4.16
N ALA A 68 -1.15 -3.04 2.99
CA ALA A 68 -1.22 -4.32 2.31
C ALA A 68 0.13 -4.77 1.70
N LEU A 69 0.86 -3.86 1.04
CA LEU A 69 2.09 -4.19 0.33
C LEU A 69 3.32 -4.12 1.22
N LEU A 70 3.49 -3.06 2.02
CA LEU A 70 4.68 -2.95 2.89
C LEU A 70 4.45 -3.72 4.18
N PHE A 71 3.48 -3.31 4.98
CA PHE A 71 3.32 -3.78 6.36
C PHE A 71 3.05 -5.29 6.42
N ILE A 72 2.05 -5.79 5.69
CA ILE A 72 1.66 -7.21 5.72
C ILE A 72 2.57 -8.11 4.86
N ASN A 73 3.08 -7.61 3.74
CA ASN A 73 3.73 -8.45 2.73
C ASN A 73 5.26 -8.30 2.73
N LEU A 74 5.79 -7.12 2.40
CA LEU A 74 7.25 -6.94 2.30
C LEU A 74 7.96 -7.04 3.65
N THR A 75 7.31 -6.74 4.77
CA THR A 75 7.87 -6.94 6.11
C THR A 75 8.19 -8.40 6.40
N GLU A 76 7.32 -9.34 5.98
CA GLU A 76 7.58 -10.78 6.15
C GLU A 76 8.84 -11.21 5.39
N LEU A 77 9.05 -10.66 4.19
CA LEU A 77 10.28 -10.88 3.44
C LEU A 77 11.50 -10.26 4.14
N ALA A 78 11.36 -9.05 4.70
CA ALA A 78 12.44 -8.41 5.47
C ALA A 78 12.88 -9.30 6.64
N PHE A 79 11.92 -9.85 7.40
CA PHE A 79 12.21 -10.77 8.51
C PHE A 79 12.88 -12.06 8.06
N VAL A 80 12.43 -12.66 6.95
CA VAL A 80 13.06 -13.86 6.38
C VAL A 80 14.50 -13.56 5.93
N MET A 81 14.72 -12.43 5.27
CA MET A 81 16.02 -12.01 4.78
C MET A 81 17.01 -11.73 5.90
N GLU A 82 16.57 -11.05 6.96
CA GLU A 82 17.41 -10.81 8.13
C GLU A 82 17.75 -12.12 8.84
N LYS A 83 16.74 -12.93 9.14
CA LYS A 83 16.90 -14.15 9.94
C LYS A 83 17.76 -15.21 9.26
N TYR A 84 17.63 -15.40 7.95
CA TYR A 84 18.23 -16.53 7.25
C TYR A 84 19.35 -16.15 6.27
N TYR A 85 19.45 -14.87 5.89
CA TYR A 85 20.38 -14.42 4.85
C TYR A 85 21.28 -13.25 5.29
N GLY A 86 21.11 -12.73 6.52
CA GLY A 86 21.97 -11.69 7.09
C GLY A 86 21.78 -10.30 6.47
N LEU A 87 20.70 -10.08 5.70
CA LEU A 87 20.35 -8.78 5.17
C LEU A 87 19.45 -8.06 6.19
N SER A 88 19.98 -7.05 6.87
CA SER A 88 19.23 -6.34 7.92
C SER A 88 17.99 -5.62 7.38
N GLU A 89 16.98 -5.46 8.22
CA GLU A 89 15.78 -4.65 7.93
C GLU A 89 16.15 -3.23 7.48
N LYS A 90 17.19 -2.64 8.09
CA LYS A 90 17.72 -1.33 7.69
C LYS A 90 18.14 -1.31 6.22
N GLN A 91 18.90 -2.31 5.78
CA GLN A 91 19.34 -2.44 4.38
C GLN A 91 18.16 -2.74 3.46
N TRP A 92 17.26 -3.62 3.87
CA TRP A 92 16.05 -3.95 3.11
C TRP A 92 15.21 -2.71 2.81
N TRP A 93 14.84 -1.93 3.83
CA TRP A 93 14.03 -0.74 3.65
C TRP A 93 14.77 0.38 2.90
N SER A 94 16.09 0.50 3.08
CA SER A 94 16.89 1.40 2.25
C SER A 94 16.83 1.04 0.76
N MET A 95 16.88 -0.24 0.40
CA MET A 95 16.75 -0.70 -0.99
C MET A 95 15.35 -0.41 -1.55
N VAL A 96 14.31 -0.61 -0.74
CA VAL A 96 12.92 -0.29 -1.14
C VAL A 96 12.78 1.21 -1.44
N VAL A 97 13.33 2.08 -0.58
CA VAL A 97 13.32 3.53 -0.83
C VAL A 97 14.10 3.87 -2.09
N GLU A 98 15.28 3.28 -2.30
CA GLU A 98 16.07 3.50 -3.52
C GLU A 98 15.27 3.17 -4.79
N VAL A 99 14.51 2.07 -4.81
CA VAL A 99 13.65 1.71 -5.94
C VAL A 99 12.55 2.76 -6.19
N ILE A 100 11.91 3.26 -5.12
CA ILE A 100 10.87 4.29 -5.22
C ILE A 100 11.46 5.60 -5.73
N VAL A 101 12.59 6.04 -5.18
CA VAL A 101 13.26 7.29 -5.57
C VAL A 101 13.72 7.23 -7.02
N ASN A 102 14.37 6.14 -7.44
CA ASN A 102 14.78 5.93 -8.83
C ASN A 102 13.59 6.00 -9.80
N TYR A 103 12.41 5.52 -9.39
CA TYR A 103 11.18 5.67 -10.18
C TYR A 103 10.73 7.14 -10.24
N GLN A 104 10.70 7.84 -9.11
CA GLN A 104 10.30 9.24 -9.06
C GLN A 104 11.21 10.14 -9.89
N GLU A 105 12.52 9.91 -9.86
CA GLU A 105 13.52 10.63 -10.65
C GLU A 105 13.37 10.37 -12.15
N ARG A 106 12.96 9.15 -12.54
CA ARG A 106 12.72 8.79 -13.94
C ARG A 106 11.47 9.45 -14.52
N PHE A 107 10.47 9.75 -13.69
CA PHE A 107 9.19 10.34 -14.10
C PHE A 107 8.89 11.60 -13.28
N PRO A 108 9.70 12.67 -13.45
CA PRO A 108 9.57 13.90 -12.65
C PRO A 108 8.26 14.66 -12.93
N GLU A 109 7.61 14.44 -14.07
CA GLU A 109 6.32 15.04 -14.43
C GLU A 109 5.17 14.62 -13.49
N LEU A 110 5.36 13.56 -12.71
CA LEU A 110 4.39 13.06 -11.73
C LEU A 110 4.62 13.64 -10.33
N LYS A 111 5.49 14.64 -10.16
CA LYS A 111 5.85 15.20 -8.85
C LYS A 111 4.65 15.55 -7.95
N GLU A 112 3.64 16.22 -8.50
CA GLU A 112 2.41 16.57 -7.77
C GLU A 112 1.67 15.33 -7.26
N ARG A 113 1.72 14.21 -8.00
CA ARG A 113 1.14 12.94 -7.58
C ARG A 113 1.93 12.27 -6.46
N TYR A 114 3.26 12.41 -6.45
CA TYR A 114 4.10 11.89 -5.37
C TYR A 114 3.85 12.65 -4.07
N GLU A 115 3.68 13.97 -4.13
CA GLU A 115 3.33 14.80 -2.97
C GLU A 115 1.93 14.47 -2.44
N LEU A 116 0.97 14.24 -3.35
CA LEU A 116 -0.40 13.87 -3.02
C LEU A 116 -0.49 12.50 -2.32
N PHE A 117 0.37 11.57 -2.73
CA PHE A 117 0.46 10.22 -2.19
C PHE A 117 1.83 10.01 -1.54
N ASP A 118 2.15 10.80 -0.52
CA ASP A 118 3.45 10.75 0.15
C ASP A 118 3.68 9.41 0.88
N VAL A 119 4.29 8.47 0.16
CA VAL A 119 4.67 7.14 0.66
C VAL A 119 5.77 7.20 1.72
N PHE A 120 6.40 8.36 1.90
CA PHE A 120 7.43 8.59 2.90
C PHE A 120 6.90 9.31 4.14
N ALA A 121 5.58 9.48 4.32
CA ALA A 121 5.01 10.04 5.54
C ALA A 121 5.52 9.31 6.81
N PRO A 122 5.72 10.00 7.95
CA PRO A 122 6.33 9.41 9.15
C PRO A 122 5.54 8.25 9.76
N GLU A 123 4.21 8.27 9.62
CA GLU A 123 3.30 7.26 10.11
C GLU A 123 2.34 6.84 8.99
N ILE A 124 1.86 5.59 9.08
CA ILE A 124 0.80 5.05 8.24
C ILE A 124 -0.32 4.49 9.11
N VAL A 125 -1.54 4.52 8.62
CA VAL A 125 -2.68 3.85 9.25
C VAL A 125 -2.76 2.40 8.75
N VAL A 126 -2.76 1.43 9.67
CA VAL A 126 -2.87 0.00 9.36
C VAL A 126 -4.07 -0.65 10.06
N GLU A 127 -4.62 -1.69 9.45
CA GLU A 127 -5.76 -2.42 9.99
C GLU A 127 -5.40 -3.28 11.21
N GLN A 128 -6.24 -3.23 12.24
CA GLN A 128 -6.21 -4.12 13.40
C GLN A 128 -6.99 -5.41 13.09
N LEU A 129 -6.45 -6.22 12.17
CA LEU A 129 -7.12 -7.42 11.65
C LEU A 129 -7.59 -8.39 12.73
N THR A 130 -6.77 -8.59 13.78
CA THR A 130 -7.13 -9.46 14.92
C THR A 130 -8.26 -8.86 15.75
N ARG A 131 -8.19 -7.55 16.07
CA ARG A 131 -9.23 -6.86 16.86
C ARG A 131 -10.59 -6.96 16.17
N ARG A 132 -10.62 -6.74 14.85
CA ARG A 132 -11.83 -6.83 14.02
C ARG A 132 -12.53 -8.19 14.11
N ARG A 133 -11.78 -9.29 14.34
CA ARG A 133 -12.34 -10.64 14.46
C ARG A 133 -12.84 -10.97 15.87
N ILE A 134 -12.28 -10.32 16.89
CA ILE A 134 -12.57 -10.61 18.30
C ILE A 134 -13.72 -9.75 18.82
N TYR A 135 -13.77 -8.48 18.43
CA TYR A 135 -14.73 -7.52 18.95
C TYR A 135 -15.83 -7.22 17.93
N GLU A 136 -17.09 -7.28 18.37
CA GLU A 136 -18.26 -6.96 17.54
C GLU A 136 -18.49 -5.45 17.37
N GLU A 137 -17.75 -4.62 18.12
CA GLU A 137 -17.93 -3.16 18.15
C GLU A 137 -17.86 -2.52 16.76
N SER A 138 -18.71 -1.51 16.59
CA SER A 138 -18.81 -0.67 15.40
C SER A 138 -17.77 0.45 15.47
N GLY A 139 -16.71 0.33 14.67
CA GLY A 139 -15.70 1.36 14.47
C GLY A 139 -14.60 0.90 13.52
N ASP A 140 -13.87 1.86 12.95
CA ASP A 140 -12.70 1.57 12.12
C ASP A 140 -11.61 0.95 12.99
N CYS A 141 -11.40 -0.36 12.80
CA CYS A 141 -10.37 -1.12 13.50
C CYS A 141 -9.01 -0.81 12.86
N VAL A 142 -8.48 0.38 13.13
CA VAL A 142 -7.21 0.86 12.58
C VAL A 142 -6.37 1.53 13.66
N HIS A 143 -5.06 1.63 13.42
CA HIS A 143 -4.14 2.37 14.28
C HIS A 143 -2.96 2.90 13.48
N LYS A 144 -2.29 3.93 14.01
CA LYS A 144 -1.07 4.47 13.41
C LYS A 144 0.15 3.66 13.83
N VAL A 145 1.04 3.43 12.87
CA VAL A 145 2.35 2.81 13.11
C VAL A 145 3.44 3.62 12.40
N PRO A 146 4.69 3.58 12.90
CA PRO A 146 5.83 4.19 12.21
C PRO A 146 6.01 3.60 10.80
N ASN A 147 6.29 4.46 9.82
CA ASN A 147 6.59 4.03 8.46
C ASN A 147 8.09 3.66 8.34
N PRO A 148 8.45 2.41 7.98
CA PRO A 148 9.86 2.01 7.86
C PRO A 148 10.60 2.78 6.75
N LEU A 149 9.89 3.33 5.76
CA LEU A 149 10.49 4.10 4.69
C LEU A 149 10.94 5.51 5.14
N TYR A 150 10.29 6.09 6.17
CA TYR A 150 10.52 7.47 6.59
C TYR A 150 11.99 7.74 6.94
N ALA A 151 12.66 6.78 7.58
CA ALA A 151 14.05 6.93 8.02
C ALA A 151 15.06 7.01 6.87
N PHE A 152 14.70 6.53 5.68
CA PHE A 152 15.59 6.46 4.51
C PHE A 152 15.16 7.37 3.36
N ARG A 153 14.06 8.12 3.54
CA ARG A 153 13.54 9.05 2.54
C ARG A 153 14.62 10.06 2.10
N PRO A 154 14.54 10.59 0.87
CA PRO A 154 15.38 11.72 0.46
C PRO A 154 15.22 12.89 1.44
N VAL A 155 16.34 13.40 1.95
CA VAL A 155 16.32 14.66 2.70
C VAL A 155 16.36 15.78 1.67
N SER A 156 15.33 16.60 1.61
CA SER A 156 15.33 17.80 0.77
C SER A 156 16.55 18.64 1.14
N GLN A 157 17.51 18.78 0.22
CA GLN A 157 18.54 19.81 0.33
C GLN A 157 17.85 21.13 -0.03
N ASN A 158 17.58 21.95 0.99
CA ASN A 158 17.23 23.36 0.80
C ASN A 158 18.47 24.16 0.40
#